data_AF-A0A0R3Q544-F1
#
_entry.id   AF-A0A0R3Q544-F1
#
_cell.length_a   1.000
_cell.length_b   1.000
_cell.length_c   1.000
_cell.angle_alpha   90.00
_cell.angle_beta   90.00
_cell.angle_gamma   90.00
#
_symmetry.space_group_name_H-M   'P 1'
#
loop_
_entity.id
_entity.type
_entity.pdbx_description
1 polymer ?
#
loop_
_entity_poly.entity_id
_entity_poly.type
_entity_poly.pdbx_seq_one_letter_code
_entity_poly.pdbx_strand_id
1 'polypeptide(L)'
;SLASAHLAYFYANRKLNIDIRLITFGEPRTGNRDYAFVHDTLVPASFRIVHRGDLVPHLPNCLINLRTFECSSRFGFGPYHHGLEVWYPENMTGTPPHRVCLGQPLNEDKTCSDGYYRHYTINDHLFYFGEHVSNYGISGCKTSGTIAKTNL
;
A
#
# COMPACT_ATOMS: atom_id res chain seq x y z
N SER A 1 -5.45 7.62 3.86
CA SER A 1 -4.27 8.43 4.30
C SER A 1 -4.54 9.96 4.46
N LEU A 2 -5.67 10.41 5.02
CA LEU A 2 -6.02 11.86 5.07
C LEU A 2 -5.03 12.72 5.89
N ALA A 3 -4.55 12.21 7.02
CA ALA A 3 -3.61 12.92 7.89
C ALA A 3 -2.28 13.22 7.16
N SER A 4 -1.81 12.28 6.32
CA SER A 4 -0.57 12.47 5.55
C SER A 4 -0.70 13.59 4.52
N ALA A 5 -1.82 13.65 3.79
CA ALA A 5 -2.10 14.73 2.85
C ALA A 5 -2.19 16.09 3.56
N HIS A 6 -2.84 16.14 4.73
CA HIS A 6 -2.91 17.36 5.53
C HIS A 6 -1.52 17.81 6.02
N LEU A 7 -0.70 16.87 6.51
CA LEU A 7 0.66 17.16 6.98
C LEU A 7 1.53 17.72 5.84
N ALA A 8 1.53 17.06 4.68
CA ALA A 8 2.29 17.50 3.53
C ALA A 8 1.82 18.86 3.03
N TYR A 9 0.51 19.07 2.94
CA TYR A 9 -0.08 20.37 2.57
C TYR A 9 0.32 21.49 3.56
N PHE A 10 0.31 21.20 4.86
CA PHE A 10 0.70 22.17 5.89
C PHE A 10 2.16 22.63 5.74
N TYR A 11 3.08 21.70 5.50
CA TYR A 11 4.50 22.03 5.33
C TYR A 11 4.79 22.69 3.98
N ALA A 12 4.11 22.25 2.91
CA ALA A 12 4.19 22.88 1.59
C ALA A 12 3.78 24.35 1.64
N ASN A 13 2.67 24.67 2.34
CA ASN A 13 2.20 26.05 2.51
C ASN A 13 3.16 26.93 3.30
N ARG A 14 3.92 26.34 4.24
CA ARG A 14 4.96 27.04 4.99
C ARG A 14 6.28 27.16 4.24
N LYS A 15 6.37 26.61 3.02
CA LYS A 15 7.59 26.58 2.19
C LYS A 15 8.78 25.96 2.93
N LEU A 16 8.50 24.99 3.80
CA LEU A 16 9.53 24.28 4.54
C LEU A 16 10.04 23.12 3.67
N ASN A 17 11.35 23.03 3.49
CA ASN A 17 11.98 21.96 2.74
C ASN A 17 12.18 20.73 3.64
N ILE A 18 11.14 19.90 3.73
CA ILE A 18 11.13 18.68 4.56
C ILE A 18 10.89 17.48 3.65
N ASP A 19 11.71 16.44 3.79
CA ASP A 19 11.47 15.15 3.15
C ASP A 19 10.34 14.41 3.89
N ILE A 20 9.18 14.30 3.25
CA ILE A 20 8.00 13.64 3.78
C ILE A 20 7.77 12.37 2.99
N ARG A 21 7.81 11.22 3.67
CA ARG A 21 7.53 9.91 3.08
C ARG A 21 6.41 9.22 3.83
N LEU A 22 5.47 8.65 3.09
CA LEU A 22 4.40 7.80 3.64
C LEU A 22 4.71 6.35 3.29
N ILE A 23 4.71 5.48 4.29
CA ILE A 23 4.81 4.03 4.11
C ILE A 23 3.64 3.41 4.86
N THR A 24 2.86 2.59 4.16
CA THR A 24 1.74 1.84 4.75
C THR A 24 1.91 0.35 4.46
N PHE A 25 1.33 -0.48 5.31
CA PHE A 25 1.36 -1.93 5.21
C PHE A 25 -0.08 -2.43 5.15
N GLY A 26 -0.45 -3.13 4.08
CA GLY A 26 -1.80 -3.69 3.93
C GLY A 26 -2.90 -2.61 3.92
N GLU A 27 -2.61 -1.41 3.42
CA GLU A 27 -3.55 -0.28 3.48
C GLU A 27 -4.79 -0.55 2.61
N PRO A 28 -6.02 -0.49 3.16
CA PRO A 28 -7.25 -0.56 2.37
C PRO A 28 -7.45 0.71 1.51
N ARG A 29 -8.33 0.66 0.51
CA ARG A 29 -8.72 1.86 -0.26
C ARG A 29 -9.37 2.88 0.67
N THR A 30 -8.83 4.09 0.73
CA THR A 30 -9.26 5.11 1.71
C THR A 30 -10.10 6.25 1.15
N GLY A 31 -10.27 6.31 -0.16
CA GLY A 31 -11.10 7.32 -0.82
C GLY A 31 -11.40 6.95 -2.25
N ASN A 32 -11.97 7.90 -2.98
CA ASN A 32 -12.28 7.71 -4.38
C ASN A 32 -11.09 8.09 -5.29
N ARG A 33 -11.29 7.95 -6.61
CA ARG A 33 -10.26 8.29 -7.61
C ARG A 33 -9.72 9.71 -7.49
N ASP A 34 -10.57 10.69 -7.26
CA ASP A 34 -10.14 12.10 -7.18
C ASP A 34 -9.34 12.36 -5.91
N TYR A 35 -9.77 11.79 -4.79
CA TYR A 35 -8.98 11.77 -3.56
C TYR A 35 -7.61 11.14 -3.79
N ALA A 36 -7.56 10.01 -4.49
CA ALA A 36 -6.32 9.29 -4.71
C ALA A 36 -5.29 10.11 -5.52
N PHE A 37 -5.72 10.71 -6.64
CA PHE A 37 -4.82 11.53 -7.45
C PHE A 37 -4.41 12.83 -6.76
N VAL A 38 -5.31 13.46 -6.00
CA VAL A 38 -4.92 14.62 -5.18
C VAL A 38 -3.90 14.21 -4.12
N HIS A 39 -4.08 13.05 -3.49
CA HIS A 39 -3.10 12.52 -2.53
C HIS A 39 -1.72 12.35 -3.17
N ASP A 40 -1.64 11.77 -4.36
CA ASP A 40 -0.37 11.61 -5.11
C ASP A 40 0.35 12.94 -5.37
N THR A 41 -0.41 14.03 -5.59
CA THR A 41 0.19 15.36 -5.76
C THR A 41 0.72 15.97 -4.47
N LEU A 42 0.06 15.69 -3.33
CA LEU A 42 0.42 16.25 -2.03
C LEU A 42 1.54 15.44 -1.36
N VAL A 43 1.55 14.13 -1.54
CA VAL A 43 2.48 13.18 -0.89
C VAL A 43 3.18 12.33 -1.95
N PRO A 44 4.10 12.90 -2.75
CA PRO A 44 4.67 12.22 -3.90
C PRO A 44 5.52 10.99 -3.51
N ALA A 45 6.13 10.99 -2.32
CA ALA A 45 6.86 9.84 -1.79
C ALA A 45 5.93 8.97 -0.91
N SER A 46 4.92 8.37 -1.53
CA SER A 46 3.95 7.47 -0.88
C SER A 46 4.10 6.04 -1.38
N PHE A 47 4.36 5.10 -0.47
CA PHE A 47 4.57 3.69 -0.76
C PHE A 47 3.58 2.82 0.02
N ARG A 48 2.92 1.90 -0.67
CA ARG A 48 2.03 0.89 -0.08
C ARG A 48 2.70 -0.47 -0.18
N ILE A 49 3.03 -1.06 0.95
CA ILE A 49 3.65 -2.38 1.04
C ILE A 49 2.54 -3.42 1.14
N VAL A 50 2.53 -4.37 0.20
CA VAL A 50 1.51 -5.42 0.13
C VAL A 50 2.16 -6.80 0.13
N HIS A 51 1.73 -7.65 1.05
CA HIS A 51 2.22 -9.02 1.20
C HIS A 51 1.33 -10.00 0.44
N ARG A 52 1.90 -10.67 -0.57
CA ARG A 52 1.31 -11.82 -1.27
C ARG A 52 -0.15 -11.60 -1.64
N GLY A 53 -1.09 -12.36 -1.06
CA GLY A 53 -2.52 -12.21 -1.26
C GLY A 53 -3.22 -11.53 -0.09
N ASP A 54 -2.61 -10.52 0.54
CA ASP A 54 -3.28 -9.74 1.57
C ASP A 54 -4.62 -9.19 1.02
N LEU A 55 -5.72 -9.63 1.62
CA LEU A 55 -7.06 -9.23 1.22
C LEU A 55 -7.34 -7.74 1.50
N VAL A 56 -6.73 -7.15 2.53
CA VAL A 56 -7.12 -5.85 3.08
C VAL A 56 -6.90 -4.69 2.10
N PRO A 57 -5.78 -4.62 1.35
CA PRO A 57 -5.62 -3.64 0.29
C PRO A 57 -6.75 -3.63 -0.74
N HIS A 58 -7.40 -4.76 -0.97
CA HIS A 58 -8.47 -4.85 -1.97
C HIS A 58 -9.84 -4.45 -1.41
N LEU A 59 -9.92 -3.99 -0.16
CA LEU A 59 -11.14 -3.52 0.48
C LEU A 59 -11.15 -2.00 0.65
N PRO A 60 -12.33 -1.35 0.54
CA PRO A 60 -13.50 -1.83 -0.20
C PRO A 60 -13.16 -2.09 -1.68
N ASN A 61 -13.94 -2.94 -2.33
CA ASN A 61 -13.74 -3.24 -3.75
C ASN A 61 -13.84 -1.98 -4.60
N CYS A 62 -12.90 -1.80 -5.52
CA CYS A 62 -12.99 -0.78 -6.56
C CYS A 62 -14.14 -1.09 -7.53
N LEU A 63 -14.40 -0.16 -8.45
CA LEU A 63 -15.33 -0.41 -9.55
C LEU A 63 -14.67 -1.33 -10.59
N ILE A 64 -15.00 -2.61 -10.58
CA ILE A 64 -14.39 -3.60 -11.47
C ILE A 64 -14.96 -3.48 -12.88
N ASN A 65 -14.09 -3.46 -13.89
CA ASN A 65 -14.48 -3.68 -15.28
C ASN A 65 -14.81 -5.17 -15.49
N LEU A 66 -16.07 -5.50 -15.81
CA LEU A 66 -16.51 -6.91 -15.93
C LEU A 66 -15.83 -7.71 -17.07
N ARG A 67 -15.19 -7.05 -18.04
CA ARG A 67 -14.45 -7.72 -19.12
C ARG A 67 -13.00 -7.97 -18.76
N THR A 68 -12.34 -6.97 -18.16
CA THR A 68 -10.92 -7.07 -17.84
C THR A 68 -10.66 -7.49 -16.40
N PHE A 69 -11.64 -7.44 -15.51
CA PHE A 69 -11.49 -7.61 -14.05
C PHE A 69 -10.50 -6.63 -13.41
N GLU A 70 -10.21 -5.51 -14.07
CA GLU A 70 -9.36 -4.43 -13.54
C GLU A 70 -10.19 -3.40 -12.78
N CYS A 71 -9.56 -2.72 -11.83
CA CYS A 71 -10.13 -1.51 -11.25
C CYS A 71 -10.31 -0.42 -12.31
N SER A 72 -11.54 0.04 -12.48
CA SER A 72 -11.87 1.09 -13.43
C SER A 72 -11.34 2.44 -12.94
N SER A 73 -10.40 3.00 -13.69
CA SER A 73 -9.96 4.39 -13.55
C SER A 73 -10.90 5.38 -14.24
N ARG A 74 -12.00 4.91 -14.85
CA ARG A 74 -12.92 5.74 -15.65
C ARG A 74 -13.94 6.50 -14.81
N PHE A 75 -14.34 5.94 -13.68
CA PHE A 75 -15.43 6.49 -12.87
C PHE A 75 -14.89 7.00 -11.53
N GLY A 76 -15.21 8.25 -11.20
CA GLY A 76 -14.64 8.95 -10.04
C GLY A 76 -15.25 8.60 -8.68
N PHE A 77 -16.35 7.84 -8.63
CA PHE A 77 -17.10 7.58 -7.38
C PHE A 77 -16.69 6.28 -6.67
N GLY A 78 -15.93 5.41 -7.34
CA GLY A 78 -15.47 4.15 -6.77
C GLY A 78 -14.29 4.34 -5.83
N PRO A 79 -14.11 3.46 -4.83
CA PRO A 79 -12.88 3.39 -4.06
C PRO A 79 -11.67 3.19 -4.99
N TYR A 80 -10.58 3.88 -4.71
CA TYR A 80 -9.38 3.85 -5.53
C TYR A 80 -8.15 4.13 -4.67
N HIS A 81 -7.06 3.46 -5.01
CA HIS A 81 -5.79 3.64 -4.32
C HIS A 81 -5.00 4.86 -4.80
N HIS A 82 -4.23 5.43 -3.87
CA HIS A 82 -3.16 6.38 -4.10
C HIS A 82 -1.80 5.72 -3.85
N GLY A 83 -0.71 6.34 -4.27
CA GLY A 83 0.65 5.93 -3.95
C GLY A 83 1.10 4.67 -4.68
N LEU A 84 2.42 4.53 -4.72
CA LEU A 84 3.10 3.44 -5.41
C LEU A 84 3.02 2.14 -4.59
N GLU A 85 2.50 1.08 -5.19
CA GLU A 85 2.51 -0.24 -4.58
C GLU A 85 3.88 -0.90 -4.74
N VAL A 86 4.37 -1.47 -3.64
CA VAL A 86 5.51 -2.40 -3.59
C VAL A 86 4.97 -3.74 -3.11
N TRP A 87 4.86 -4.67 -4.05
CA TRP A 87 4.26 -5.98 -3.83
C TRP A 87 5.31 -7.06 -3.64
N TYR A 88 5.14 -7.90 -2.62
CA TYR A 88 5.99 -9.06 -2.38
C TYR A 88 5.17 -10.31 -2.69
N PRO A 89 5.38 -10.99 -3.83
CA PRO A 89 4.55 -12.11 -4.27
C PRO A 89 4.77 -13.39 -3.44
N GLU A 90 5.86 -13.44 -2.69
CA GLU A 90 6.25 -14.56 -1.84
C GLU A 90 6.19 -14.17 -0.36
N ASN A 91 6.47 -15.14 0.51
CA ASN A 91 6.54 -14.89 1.95
C ASN A 91 7.57 -13.79 2.25
N MET A 92 7.12 -12.76 2.98
CA MET A 92 7.99 -11.66 3.38
C MET A 92 8.89 -12.05 4.57
N THR A 93 9.85 -12.95 4.39
CA THR A 93 10.86 -13.27 5.42
C THR A 93 12.27 -13.00 4.90
N GLY A 94 13.15 -12.44 5.75
CA GLY A 94 14.51 -12.08 5.35
C GLY A 94 14.56 -10.92 4.34
N THR A 95 15.15 -11.16 3.17
CA THR A 95 15.27 -10.21 2.04
C THR A 95 14.45 -10.67 0.83
N PRO A 96 13.11 -10.71 0.95
CA PRO A 96 12.24 -11.26 -0.07
C PRO A 96 12.28 -10.42 -1.36
N PRO A 97 12.18 -11.05 -2.55
CA PRO A 97 12.04 -10.32 -3.80
C PRO A 97 10.75 -9.52 -3.79
N HIS A 98 10.79 -8.32 -4.38
CA HIS A 98 9.64 -7.45 -4.50
C HIS A 98 9.48 -6.94 -5.93
N ARG A 99 8.26 -6.52 -6.23
CA ARG A 99 7.88 -5.87 -7.47
C ARG A 99 7.42 -4.45 -7.17
N VAL A 100 7.95 -3.49 -7.91
CA VAL A 100 7.45 -2.12 -7.93
C VAL A 100 6.37 -2.03 -9.01
N CYS A 101 5.16 -1.65 -8.61
CA CYS A 101 3.96 -1.75 -9.43
C CYS A 101 3.74 -0.47 -10.24
N LEU A 102 4.29 -0.46 -11.46
CA LEU A 102 4.26 0.67 -12.39
C LEU A 102 3.34 0.43 -13.59
N GLY A 103 2.60 -0.67 -13.59
CA GLY A 103 1.68 -1.05 -14.65
C GLY A 103 0.37 -0.28 -14.63
N GLN A 104 -0.62 -0.85 -15.29
CA GLN A 104 -1.94 -0.26 -15.43
C GLN A 104 -3.01 -1.16 -14.81
N PRO A 105 -4.14 -0.57 -14.35
CA PRO A 105 -4.37 0.86 -14.14
C PRO A 105 -3.42 1.50 -13.11
N LEU A 106 -3.09 2.79 -13.28
CA LEU A 106 -2.23 3.51 -12.33
C LEU A 106 -2.79 3.40 -10.90
N ASN A 107 -1.94 3.11 -9.91
CA ASN A 107 -2.28 2.83 -8.51
C ASN A 107 -3.08 1.54 -8.24
N GLU A 108 -3.51 0.82 -9.28
CA GLU A 108 -4.27 -0.43 -9.19
C GLU A 108 -3.71 -1.44 -10.21
N ASP A 109 -2.39 -1.56 -10.28
CA ASP A 109 -1.69 -2.38 -11.29
C ASP A 109 -2.14 -3.84 -11.19
N LYS A 110 -2.88 -4.31 -12.20
CA LYS A 110 -3.40 -5.68 -12.22
C LYS A 110 -2.30 -6.74 -12.34
N THR A 111 -1.08 -6.36 -12.70
CA THR A 111 0.04 -7.30 -12.72
C THR A 111 0.68 -7.49 -11.34
N CYS A 112 0.27 -6.73 -10.33
CA CYS A 112 0.67 -6.85 -8.93
C CYS A 112 -0.40 -7.54 -8.07
N SER A 113 -0.57 -7.13 -6.80
CA SER A 113 -1.50 -7.78 -5.87
C SER A 113 -2.93 -7.81 -6.40
N ASP A 114 -3.37 -6.79 -7.14
CA ASP A 114 -4.76 -6.72 -7.65
C ASP A 114 -5.09 -7.84 -8.65
N GLY A 115 -4.06 -8.42 -9.30
CA GLY A 115 -4.20 -9.61 -10.14
C GLY A 115 -4.28 -10.93 -9.37
N TYR A 116 -4.00 -10.92 -8.06
CA TYR A 116 -3.87 -12.10 -7.22
C TYR A 116 -5.19 -12.50 -6.52
N TYR A 117 -6.33 -11.95 -6.98
CA TYR A 117 -7.67 -12.08 -6.39
C TYR A 117 -8.18 -13.48 -6.07
N ARG A 118 -7.67 -14.51 -6.74
CA ARG A 118 -8.03 -15.92 -6.44
C ARG A 118 -7.33 -16.47 -5.20
N HIS A 119 -6.32 -15.77 -4.71
CA HIS A 119 -5.44 -16.20 -3.63
C HIS A 119 -5.47 -15.23 -2.45
N TYR A 120 -6.47 -14.34 -2.39
CA TYR A 120 -6.62 -13.43 -1.27
C TYR A 120 -6.91 -14.18 0.03
N THR A 121 -6.21 -13.78 1.09
CA THR A 121 -6.31 -14.37 2.42
C THR A 121 -5.98 -13.33 3.48
N ILE A 122 -6.70 -13.39 4.59
CA ILE A 122 -6.41 -12.55 5.75
C ILE A 122 -5.08 -12.95 6.41
N ASN A 123 -4.61 -14.18 6.23
CA ASN A 123 -3.36 -14.64 6.85
C ASN A 123 -2.15 -13.85 6.33
N ASP A 124 -2.14 -13.49 5.05
CA ASP A 124 -1.04 -12.73 4.46
C ASP A 124 -1.02 -11.29 5.01
N HIS A 125 -2.15 -10.75 5.48
CA HIS A 125 -2.24 -9.46 6.18
C HIS A 125 -1.56 -9.45 7.57
N LEU A 126 -1.58 -10.59 8.27
CA LEU A 126 -1.15 -10.65 9.66
C LEU A 126 0.37 -10.52 9.82
N PHE A 127 1.13 -10.73 8.74
CA PHE A 127 2.58 -10.81 8.77
C PHE A 127 3.22 -9.88 7.74
N TYR A 128 4.20 -9.10 8.20
CA TYR A 128 5.04 -8.27 7.35
C TYR A 128 6.48 -8.38 7.82
N PHE A 129 7.40 -8.67 6.89
CA PHE A 129 8.83 -8.86 7.19
C PHE A 129 9.14 -9.86 8.32
N GLY A 130 8.36 -10.95 8.40
CA GLY A 130 8.50 -12.01 9.40
C GLY A 130 7.89 -11.68 10.77
N GLU A 131 7.32 -10.49 10.93
CA GLU A 131 6.70 -10.06 12.18
C GLU A 131 5.18 -10.12 12.10
N HIS A 132 4.56 -10.72 13.11
CA HIS A 132 3.12 -10.66 13.25
C HIS A 132 2.71 -9.27 13.75
N VAL A 133 1.99 -8.49 12.93
CA VAL A 133 1.76 -7.05 13.15
C VAL A 133 1.11 -6.77 14.51
N SER A 134 0.05 -7.50 14.89
CA SER A 134 -0.62 -7.29 16.18
C SER A 134 0.27 -7.63 17.38
N ASN A 135 1.02 -8.73 17.32
CA ASN A 135 1.93 -9.13 18.39
C ASN A 135 3.08 -8.14 18.54
N TYR A 136 3.62 -7.64 17.42
CA TYR A 136 4.62 -6.59 17.41
C TYR A 136 4.10 -5.31 18.10
N GLY A 137 2.86 -4.89 17.80
CA GLY A 137 2.23 -3.75 18.48
C GLY A 137 2.00 -3.98 19.97
N ILE A 138 1.40 -5.11 20.35
CA ILE A 138 1.07 -5.45 21.76
C ILE A 138 2.34 -5.59 22.61
N SER A 139 3.43 -6.09 22.03
CA SER A 139 4.73 -6.23 22.72
C SER A 139 5.51 -4.92 22.86
N GLY A 140 4.92 -3.79 22.42
CA GLY A 140 5.54 -2.47 22.52
C GLY A 140 6.60 -2.22 21.45
N CYS A 141 6.36 -2.72 20.23
CA CYS A 141 7.23 -2.53 19.06
C CYS A 141 8.64 -3.11 19.24
N LYS A 142 8.79 -4.15 20.07
CA LYS A 142 10.03 -4.89 20.24
C LYS A 142 10.04 -6.04 19.24
N THR A 143 11.03 -6.05 18.35
CA THR A 143 11.20 -7.11 17.35
C THR A 143 11.37 -8.47 18.04
N SER A 144 10.81 -9.53 17.45
CA SER A 144 11.38 -10.86 17.63
C SER A 144 12.80 -10.79 17.06
N GLY A 145 13.84 -11.09 17.85
CA GLY A 145 15.23 -10.66 17.61
C GLY A 145 15.96 -11.21 16.37
N THR A 146 15.37 -11.20 15.17
CA THR A 146 15.91 -11.86 13.97
C THR A 146 15.66 -11.09 12.67
N ILE A 147 15.35 -9.79 12.70
CA ILE A 147 15.56 -8.96 11.50
C ILE A 147 17.04 -8.57 11.51
N ALA A 148 17.80 -9.28 10.69
CA ALA A 148 19.24 -9.15 10.56
C ALA A 148 19.65 -7.67 10.47
N LYS A 149 20.44 -7.24 11.46
CA LYS A 149 21.39 -6.13 11.31
C LYS A 149 22.46 -6.56 10.31
N THR A 150 22.09 -6.80 9.06
CA THR A 150 23.05 -6.86 7.96
C THR A 150 23.25 -5.41 7.52
N ASN A 151 24.42 -4.90 7.91
CA ASN A 151 24.93 -3.56 7.69
C ASN A 151 24.58 -3.00 6.30
N LEU A 152 24.06 -1.78 6.28
CA LEU A 152 24.36 -0.83 5.21
C LEU A 152 25.80 -0.33 5.39
#